data_AF-A0A0H5BQV1-F1
#
_entry.id   AF-A0A0H5BQV1-F1
#
_cell.length_a   1.000
_cell.length_b   1.000
_cell.length_c   1.000
_cell.angle_alpha   90.00
_cell.angle_beta   90.00
_cell.angle_gamma   90.00
#
_symmetry.space_group_name_H-M   'P 1'
#
loop_
_entity.id
_entity.type
_entity.pdbx_description
1 polymer ?
#
loop_
_entity_poly.entity_id
_entity_poly.type
_entity_poly.pdbx_seq_one_letter_code
_entity_poly.pdbx_strand_id
1 'polypeptide(L)'
;MTISRRVRNKFTKSKYQVTLGMFIKSKIKCSDNSGAKVISIFGIFKTGSRLNRLSGACPGSMVVGSVKKGKTKLRKTSTTLVFSVTYAIIIRQKKIWRRSDGVHICFEDNACVIVNQKGELKCKKILGPVAKECALVWPRIAKKAHGILFNLNMIFLGLCLLNLCIFKFMILRNLCPLILCGIFFKSILNSFKIF
;
A
#
# COMPACT_ATOMS: atom_id res chain seq x y z
N MET A 1 -6.37 -24.64 12.06
CA MET A 1 -7.14 -23.37 12.17
C MET A 1 -7.87 -23.10 10.87
N THR A 2 -9.17 -23.37 10.82
CA THR A 2 -9.96 -23.30 9.59
C THR A 2 -10.60 -21.91 9.48
N ILE A 3 -10.01 -21.03 8.66
CA ILE A 3 -10.65 -19.74 8.34
C ILE A 3 -11.99 -20.03 7.66
N SER A 4 -13.07 -19.43 8.18
CA SER A 4 -14.42 -19.60 7.63
C SER A 4 -14.44 -19.24 6.15
N ARG A 5 -15.20 -20.00 5.33
CA ARG A 5 -15.27 -19.78 3.87
C ARG A 5 -15.63 -18.32 3.52
N ARG A 6 -16.49 -17.69 4.34
CA ARG A 6 -16.89 -16.29 4.22
C ARG A 6 -15.70 -15.31 4.33
N VAL A 7 -14.81 -15.52 5.30
CA VAL A 7 -13.60 -14.69 5.46
C VAL A 7 -12.61 -14.95 4.33
N ARG A 8 -12.48 -16.22 3.90
CA ARG A 8 -11.62 -16.62 2.77
C ARG A 8 -12.00 -15.94 1.46
N ASN A 9 -13.29 -15.82 1.16
CA ASN A 9 -13.76 -15.21 -0.08
C ASN A 9 -13.45 -13.70 -0.13
N LYS A 10 -13.36 -13.03 1.02
CA LYS A 10 -13.07 -11.60 1.15
C LYS A 10 -11.66 -11.19 0.69
N PHE A 11 -10.69 -12.11 0.67
CA PHE A 11 -9.33 -11.84 0.16
C PHE A 11 -9.32 -11.85 -1.36
N THR A 12 -9.99 -10.92 -2.04
CA THR A 12 -10.03 -10.90 -3.51
C THR A 12 -8.62 -10.75 -4.08
N LYS A 13 -8.29 -11.52 -5.11
CA LYS A 13 -7.12 -11.24 -5.94
C LYS A 13 -7.36 -9.88 -6.57
N SER A 14 -6.37 -8.99 -6.59
CA SER A 14 -6.51 -7.70 -7.28
C SER A 14 -7.03 -7.97 -8.70
N LYS A 15 -8.04 -7.21 -9.14
CA LYS A 15 -8.55 -7.28 -10.53
C LYS A 15 -7.41 -7.10 -11.55
N TYR A 16 -6.38 -6.35 -11.16
CA TYR A 16 -5.18 -6.11 -11.92
C TYR A 16 -4.19 -7.29 -11.79
N GLN A 17 -3.74 -7.79 -12.93
CA GLN A 17 -2.64 -8.74 -13.00
C GLN A 17 -1.33 -7.99 -12.76
N VAL A 18 -0.81 -8.11 -11.55
CA VAL A 18 0.45 -7.49 -11.14
C VAL A 18 1.56 -8.54 -11.15
N THR A 19 2.74 -8.17 -11.67
CA THR A 19 3.92 -9.03 -11.65
C THR A 19 4.28 -9.43 -10.22
N LEU A 20 4.50 -10.73 -10.00
CA LEU A 20 4.90 -11.27 -8.70
C LEU A 20 6.37 -10.89 -8.42
N GLY A 21 6.63 -10.27 -7.28
CA GLY A 21 7.99 -9.82 -6.91
C GLY A 21 8.52 -10.39 -5.60
N MET A 22 7.68 -11.04 -4.80
CA MET A 22 8.07 -11.65 -3.52
C MET A 22 7.65 -13.11 -3.51
N PHE A 23 8.57 -13.99 -3.14
CA PHE A 23 8.32 -15.43 -3.06
C PHE A 23 8.36 -15.92 -1.62
N ILE A 24 7.95 -17.17 -1.40
CA ILE A 24 8.12 -17.86 -0.11
C ILE A 24 9.60 -17.79 0.31
N LYS A 25 9.86 -17.71 1.62
CA LYS A 25 11.17 -17.52 2.27
C LYS A 25 11.83 -16.16 2.06
N SER A 26 11.25 -15.26 1.26
CA SER A 26 11.77 -13.89 1.16
C SER A 26 11.59 -13.11 2.46
N LYS A 27 12.58 -12.26 2.78
CA LYS A 27 12.57 -11.36 3.94
C LYS A 27 12.15 -9.97 3.46
N ILE A 28 11.14 -9.40 4.10
CA ILE A 28 10.55 -8.11 3.73
C ILE A 28 10.56 -7.16 4.92
N LYS A 29 10.69 -5.85 4.65
CA LYS A 29 10.63 -4.82 5.69
C LYS A 29 9.19 -4.63 6.16
N CYS A 30 9.02 -4.31 7.43
CA CYS A 30 7.71 -3.95 7.98
C CYS A 30 7.59 -2.43 8.10
N SER A 31 6.56 -1.86 7.49
CA SER A 31 6.35 -0.41 7.38
C SER A 31 5.23 0.06 8.31
N ASP A 32 5.24 -0.42 9.54
CA ASP A 32 4.23 -0.09 10.54
C ASP A 32 4.83 0.19 11.92
N ASN A 33 4.01 0.76 12.81
CA ASN A 33 4.39 1.03 14.19
C ASN A 33 4.13 -0.16 15.15
N SER A 34 3.92 -1.37 14.63
CA SER A 34 3.66 -2.56 15.46
C SER A 34 4.90 -2.97 16.28
N GLY A 35 6.09 -2.63 15.80
CA GLY A 35 7.37 -3.00 16.38
C GLY A 35 8.04 -4.21 15.72
N ALA A 36 7.46 -4.76 14.65
CA ALA A 36 8.18 -5.62 13.72
C ALA A 36 9.05 -4.77 12.78
N LYS A 37 10.26 -5.25 12.48
CA LYS A 37 11.18 -4.62 11.51
C LYS A 37 11.31 -5.45 10.24
N VAL A 38 11.43 -6.77 10.38
CA VAL A 38 11.63 -7.70 9.26
C VAL A 38 10.77 -8.94 9.45
N ILE A 39 10.02 -9.30 8.41
CA ILE A 39 9.15 -10.46 8.35
C ILE A 39 9.68 -11.41 7.28
N SER A 40 9.60 -12.72 7.55
CA SER A 40 9.89 -13.76 6.56
C SER A 40 8.57 -14.37 6.08
N ILE A 41 8.36 -14.43 4.76
CA ILE A 41 7.15 -15.01 4.16
C ILE A 41 7.22 -16.54 4.23
N PHE A 42 6.15 -17.17 4.71
CA PHE A 42 5.98 -18.62 4.73
C PHE A 42 4.90 -19.12 3.77
N GLY A 43 3.83 -18.35 3.62
CA GLY A 43 2.70 -18.74 2.80
C GLY A 43 2.01 -17.52 2.21
N ILE A 44 1.33 -17.72 1.09
CA ILE A 44 0.60 -16.68 0.38
C ILE A 44 -0.83 -17.16 0.20
N PHE A 45 -1.80 -16.30 0.49
CA PHE A 45 -3.20 -16.65 0.35
C PHE A 45 -3.62 -16.72 -1.11
N LYS A 46 -4.59 -17.60 -1.40
CA LYS A 46 -5.20 -17.77 -2.73
C LYS A 46 -4.20 -18.02 -3.86
N THR A 47 -3.13 -18.73 -3.55
CA THR A 47 -2.24 -19.31 -4.56
C THR A 47 -2.74 -20.71 -4.91
N GLY A 48 -2.77 -21.07 -6.19
CA GLY A 48 -3.07 -22.43 -6.61
C GLY A 48 -1.87 -23.34 -6.40
N SER A 49 -2.10 -24.62 -6.12
CA SER A 49 -1.05 -25.63 -6.16
C SER A 49 -0.65 -25.91 -7.61
N ARG A 50 0.66 -25.96 -7.87
CA ARG A 50 1.24 -26.41 -9.15
C ARG A 50 2.59 -27.01 -8.84
N LEU A 51 2.87 -28.18 -9.43
CA LEU A 51 4.14 -28.87 -9.24
C LEU A 51 5.31 -27.93 -9.59
N ASN A 52 6.32 -27.90 -8.72
CA ASN A 52 7.55 -27.10 -8.86
C ASN A 52 7.36 -25.58 -8.97
N ARG A 53 6.17 -25.04 -8.70
CA ARG A 53 5.94 -23.59 -8.68
C ARG A 53 6.14 -23.03 -7.28
N LEU A 54 7.08 -22.10 -7.14
CA LEU A 54 7.17 -21.26 -5.96
C LEU A 54 6.03 -20.24 -5.96
N SER A 55 5.28 -20.20 -4.87
CA SER A 55 4.20 -19.22 -4.72
C SER A 55 4.79 -17.81 -4.64
N GLY A 56 4.28 -16.92 -5.49
CA GLY A 56 4.65 -15.51 -5.53
C GLY A 56 3.51 -14.61 -5.07
N ALA A 57 3.88 -13.42 -4.59
CA ALA A 57 2.98 -12.40 -4.11
C ALA A 57 3.26 -11.05 -4.77
N CYS A 58 2.22 -10.24 -4.85
CA CYS A 58 2.23 -8.89 -5.39
C CYS A 58 1.67 -7.89 -4.34
N PRO A 59 1.79 -6.57 -4.55
CA PRO A 59 1.15 -5.56 -3.71
C PRO A 59 -0.35 -5.83 -3.57
N GLY A 60 -0.86 -5.74 -2.33
CA GLY A 60 -2.25 -6.06 -1.99
C GLY A 60 -2.50 -7.54 -1.67
N SER A 61 -1.55 -8.44 -1.91
CA SER A 61 -1.67 -9.84 -1.48
C SER A 61 -1.53 -9.98 0.03
N MET A 62 -2.37 -10.83 0.62
CA MET A 62 -2.19 -11.26 2.00
C MET A 62 -1.19 -12.43 2.07
N VAL A 63 -0.27 -12.35 3.02
CA VAL A 63 0.76 -13.35 3.28
C VAL A 63 0.75 -13.76 4.74
N VAL A 64 1.24 -14.98 4.98
CA VAL A 64 1.54 -15.52 6.30
C VAL A 64 3.05 -15.47 6.47
N GLY A 65 3.52 -14.97 7.61
CA GLY A 65 4.94 -14.85 7.88
C GLY A 65 5.28 -14.88 9.36
N SER A 66 6.58 -15.00 9.65
CA SER A 66 7.12 -14.85 11.01
C SER A 66 7.94 -13.57 11.14
N VAL A 67 7.86 -12.95 12.31
CA VAL A 67 8.70 -11.81 12.65
C VAL A 67 10.11 -12.31 12.98
N LYS A 68 11.08 -11.97 12.13
CA LYS A 68 12.50 -12.27 12.34
C LYS A 68 13.20 -11.13 13.07
N LYS A 69 12.97 -9.91 12.59
CA LYS A 69 13.33 -8.56 13.09
C LYS A 69 12.25 -7.89 13.95
N GLY A 70 12.46 -7.47 15.21
CA GLY A 70 11.43 -6.68 15.96
C GLY A 70 11.38 -6.89 17.48
N LYS A 71 10.33 -6.35 18.13
CA LYS A 71 10.05 -6.47 19.57
C LYS A 71 9.86 -7.94 20.01
N THR A 72 10.40 -8.31 21.17
CA THR A 72 10.42 -9.69 21.67
C THR A 72 9.02 -10.29 21.84
N LYS A 73 8.04 -9.51 22.32
CA LYS A 73 6.62 -9.93 22.46
C LYS A 73 5.99 -10.38 21.15
N LEU A 74 6.43 -9.84 20.01
CA LEU A 74 5.95 -10.25 18.69
C LEU A 74 6.76 -11.42 18.11
N ARG A 75 7.98 -11.68 18.58
CA ARG A 75 8.79 -12.79 18.08
C ARG A 75 8.48 -14.08 18.80
N LYS A 76 8.40 -14.04 20.13
CA LYS A 76 8.19 -15.19 21.01
C LYS A 76 6.78 -15.09 21.58
N THR A 77 5.95 -16.11 21.35
CA THR A 77 4.77 -16.30 22.19
C THR A 77 5.29 -16.56 23.61
N SER A 78 4.85 -15.81 24.62
CA SER A 78 5.55 -15.59 25.89
C SER A 78 5.89 -16.84 26.73
N THR A 79 5.48 -18.02 26.28
CA THR A 79 5.63 -19.30 27.00
C THR A 79 6.40 -20.35 26.18
N THR A 80 6.73 -20.12 24.90
CA THR A 80 7.33 -21.16 24.04
C THR A 80 8.36 -20.57 23.06
N LEU A 81 9.46 -21.29 22.82
CA LEU A 81 10.53 -20.95 21.85
C LEU A 81 10.09 -21.03 20.37
N VAL A 82 8.80 -20.85 20.08
CA VAL A 82 8.24 -20.90 18.73
C VAL A 82 8.03 -19.48 18.22
N PHE A 83 8.46 -19.23 16.98
CA PHE A 83 8.22 -17.95 16.31
C PHE A 83 6.73 -17.72 16.09
N SER A 84 6.23 -16.53 16.45
CA SER A 84 4.81 -16.22 16.25
C SER A 84 4.44 -16.17 14.76
N VAL A 85 3.32 -16.82 14.42
CA VAL A 85 2.75 -16.78 13.07
C VAL A 85 1.88 -15.52 12.97
N THR A 86 2.21 -14.68 12.00
CA THR A 86 1.54 -13.39 11.77
C THR A 86 1.03 -13.29 10.34
N TYR A 87 -0.05 -12.54 10.16
CA TYR A 87 -0.57 -12.20 8.83
C TYR A 87 -0.06 -10.82 8.46
N ALA A 88 0.29 -10.64 7.19
CA ALA A 88 0.75 -9.37 6.69
C ALA A 88 0.15 -9.11 5.30
N ILE A 89 0.05 -7.83 4.93
CA ILE A 89 -0.32 -7.40 3.59
C ILE A 89 0.87 -6.68 2.99
N ILE A 90 1.19 -7.01 1.74
CA ILE A 90 2.26 -6.37 1.00
C ILE A 90 1.77 -5.01 0.50
N ILE A 91 2.59 -3.98 0.73
CA ILE A 91 2.26 -2.59 0.39
C ILE A 91 3.12 -2.09 -0.77
N ARG A 92 4.43 -2.39 -0.74
CA ARG A 92 5.41 -1.93 -1.73
C ARG A 92 6.19 -3.09 -2.29
N GLN A 93 6.58 -2.95 -3.56
CA GLN A 93 7.37 -3.93 -4.27
C GLN A 93 8.43 -3.22 -5.14
N LYS A 94 9.66 -3.74 -5.11
CA LYS A 94 10.78 -3.26 -5.92
C LYS A 94 10.72 -3.75 -7.37
N LYS A 95 10.26 -4.98 -7.58
CA LYS A 95 10.08 -5.53 -8.93
C LYS A 95 9.00 -4.74 -9.68
N ILE A 96 9.37 -4.22 -10.85
CA ILE A 96 8.52 -3.39 -11.71
C ILE A 96 7.26 -4.14 -12.15
N TRP A 97 6.12 -3.44 -12.20
CA TRP A 97 4.90 -3.91 -12.85
C TRP A 97 4.24 -2.82 -13.69
N ARG A 98 3.37 -3.24 -14.60
CA ARG A 98 2.62 -2.37 -15.52
C ARG A 98 1.23 -2.08 -14.95
N ARG A 99 0.80 -0.82 -14.98
CA ARG A 99 -0.59 -0.42 -14.72
C ARG A 99 -1.43 -0.46 -16.00
N SER A 100 -2.75 -0.43 -15.86
CA SER A 100 -3.70 -0.26 -16.98
C SER A 100 -3.34 0.92 -17.88
N ASP A 101 -2.83 1.99 -17.26
CA ASP A 101 -2.50 3.26 -17.90
C ASP A 101 -1.19 3.17 -18.72
N GLY A 102 -0.54 2.00 -18.76
CA GLY A 102 0.69 1.74 -19.52
C GLY A 102 1.98 2.12 -18.80
N VAL A 103 1.89 2.80 -17.66
CA VAL A 103 3.05 3.20 -16.85
C VAL A 103 3.65 2.00 -16.11
N HIS A 104 4.97 1.91 -16.10
CA HIS A 104 5.75 0.96 -15.31
C HIS A 104 6.16 1.58 -13.97
N ILE A 105 5.94 0.87 -12.87
CA ILE A 105 6.14 1.41 -11.52
C ILE A 105 6.93 0.42 -10.67
N CYS A 106 7.84 0.97 -9.88
CA CYS A 106 8.58 0.28 -8.85
C CYS A 106 8.74 1.17 -7.62
N PHE A 107 8.86 0.53 -6.46
CA PHE A 107 9.26 1.18 -5.23
C PHE A 107 10.73 0.91 -4.93
N GLU A 108 11.31 1.70 -4.02
CA GLU A 108 12.68 1.48 -3.55
C GLU A 108 12.82 0.15 -2.79
N ASP A 109 11.86 -0.16 -1.93
CA ASP A 109 11.88 -1.29 -1.01
C ASP A 109 10.66 -2.22 -1.11
N ASN A 110 10.87 -3.47 -0.70
CA ASN A 110 9.78 -4.44 -0.48
C ASN A 110 9.29 -4.31 0.96
N ALA A 111 8.02 -3.92 1.13
CA ALA A 111 7.47 -3.61 2.43
C ALA A 111 6.07 -4.19 2.67
N CYS A 112 5.78 -4.51 3.93
CA CYS A 112 4.50 -5.06 4.37
C CYS A 112 4.02 -4.44 5.68
N VAL A 113 2.75 -4.68 6.00
CA VAL A 113 2.11 -4.25 7.25
C VAL A 113 1.38 -5.43 7.89
N ILE A 114 1.47 -5.52 9.22
CA ILE A 114 0.86 -6.62 9.97
C ILE A 114 -0.65 -6.44 10.10
N VAL A 115 -1.37 -7.54 9.88
CA VAL A 115 -2.82 -7.61 9.97
C VAL A 115 -3.29 -8.79 10.82
N ASN A 116 -4.58 -8.76 11.14
CA ASN A 116 -5.32 -9.88 11.71
C ASN A 116 -5.74 -10.86 10.61
N GLN A 117 -6.19 -12.05 11.01
CA GLN A 117 -6.79 -13.04 10.10
C GLN A 117 -7.98 -12.49 9.31
N LYS A 118 -8.68 -11.47 9.83
CA LYS A 118 -9.80 -10.80 9.15
C LYS A 118 -9.35 -9.73 8.14
N GLY A 119 -8.05 -9.44 8.03
CA GLY A 119 -7.51 -8.37 7.19
C GLY A 119 -7.59 -6.97 7.80
N GLU A 120 -7.73 -6.87 9.12
CA GLU A 120 -7.72 -5.60 9.84
C GLU A 120 -6.31 -5.27 10.29
N LEU A 121 -5.93 -3.99 10.21
CA LEU A 121 -4.60 -3.54 10.60
C LEU A 121 -4.44 -3.59 12.12
N LYS A 122 -3.34 -4.21 12.59
CA LYS A 122 -2.95 -4.15 14.01
C LYS A 122 -2.33 -2.80 14.39
N CYS A 123 -1.83 -2.06 13.40
CA CYS A 123 -1.11 -0.81 13.59
C CYS A 123 -2.03 0.42 13.60
N LYS A 124 -1.53 1.53 14.16
CA LYS A 124 -2.24 2.82 14.16
C LYS A 124 -1.96 3.62 12.88
N LYS A 125 -0.70 3.66 12.45
CA LYS A 125 -0.24 4.42 11.27
C LYS A 125 0.72 3.58 10.43
N ILE A 126 0.67 3.78 9.11
CA ILE A 126 1.57 3.16 8.13
C ILE A 126 2.68 4.16 7.80
N LEU A 127 3.91 3.67 7.69
CA LEU A 127 5.08 4.47 7.37
C LEU A 127 5.31 4.48 5.85
N GLY A 128 5.54 5.65 5.28
CA GLY A 128 5.87 5.82 3.86
C GLY A 128 4.70 5.57 2.90
N PRO A 129 5.00 5.54 1.59
CA PRO A 129 3.97 5.47 0.55
C PRO A 129 3.37 4.08 0.39
N VAL A 130 2.16 4.03 -0.15
CA VAL A 130 1.38 2.81 -0.40
C VAL A 130 1.07 2.67 -1.89
N ALA A 131 1.14 1.45 -2.43
CA ALA A 131 0.73 1.18 -3.80
C ALA A 131 -0.80 1.35 -3.98
N LYS A 132 -1.22 1.99 -5.09
CA LYS A 132 -2.63 2.16 -5.48
C LYS A 132 -3.40 0.84 -5.47
N GLU A 133 -2.77 -0.22 -5.97
CA GLU A 133 -3.32 -1.58 -6.07
C GLU A 133 -3.67 -2.16 -4.69
N CYS A 134 -2.84 -1.86 -3.68
CA CYS A 134 -3.08 -2.28 -2.30
C CYS A 134 -4.23 -1.48 -1.68
N ALA A 135 -4.27 -0.16 -1.90
CA ALA A 135 -5.31 0.72 -1.38
C ALA A 135 -6.71 0.38 -1.94
N LEU A 136 -6.80 -0.01 -3.21
CA LEU A 136 -8.05 -0.41 -3.85
C LEU A 136 -8.64 -1.71 -3.27
N VAL A 137 -7.79 -2.70 -2.97
CA VAL A 137 -8.23 -3.97 -2.39
C VAL A 137 -8.55 -3.81 -0.90
N TRP A 138 -7.76 -2.98 -0.19
CA TRP A 138 -7.82 -2.83 1.26
C TRP A 138 -8.18 -1.40 1.68
N PRO A 139 -9.48 -1.06 1.80
CA PRO A 139 -9.90 0.31 2.12
C PRO A 139 -9.43 0.76 3.52
N ARG A 140 -9.22 -0.18 4.44
CA ARG A 140 -8.72 0.12 5.79
C ARG A 140 -7.24 0.54 5.78
N ILE A 141 -6.47 0.05 4.80
CA ILE A 141 -5.09 0.50 4.56
C ILE A 141 -5.10 1.89 3.96
N ALA A 142 -5.97 2.14 2.97
CA ALA A 142 -6.10 3.46 2.34
C ALA A 142 -6.34 4.57 3.38
N LYS A 143 -7.25 4.34 4.35
CA LYS A 143 -7.56 5.32 5.41
C LYS A 143 -6.41 5.65 6.37
N LYS A 144 -5.43 4.76 6.53
CA LYS A 144 -4.31 4.91 7.48
C LYS A 144 -2.97 5.17 6.80
N ALA A 145 -2.95 5.20 5.47
CA ALA A 145 -1.77 5.46 4.67
C ALA A 145 -1.32 6.92 4.84
N HIS A 146 -0.02 7.16 4.78
CA HIS A 146 0.53 8.52 4.76
C HIS A 146 0.38 9.17 3.37
N GLY A 147 0.42 8.37 2.31
CA GLY A 147 0.20 8.81 0.94
C GLY A 147 0.12 7.59 0.02
N ILE A 148 -0.66 7.70 -1.04
CA ILE A 148 -0.90 6.63 -2.00
C ILE A 148 -0.30 7.06 -3.34
N LEU A 149 0.52 6.19 -3.94
CA LEU A 149 1.16 6.49 -5.21
C LEU A 149 0.17 6.33 -6.37
N PHE A 150 -0.54 7.42 -6.68
CA PHE A 150 -1.28 7.60 -7.93
C PHE A 150 -0.34 8.10 -9.04
N ASN A 151 -0.68 7.87 -10.31
CA ASN A 151 0.13 8.32 -11.43
C ASN A 151 0.27 9.85 -11.38
N LEU A 152 1.50 10.32 -11.18
CA LEU A 152 1.82 11.75 -11.03
C LEU A 152 1.57 12.56 -12.31
N ASN A 153 1.41 11.91 -13.47
CA ASN A 153 1.23 12.59 -14.76
C ASN A 153 -0.10 13.34 -14.88
N MET A 154 -1.12 13.04 -14.06
CA MET A 154 -2.40 13.76 -14.10
C MET A 154 -2.42 15.07 -13.30
N ILE A 155 -1.53 15.20 -12.31
CA ILE A 155 -1.55 16.37 -11.41
C ILE A 155 -0.91 17.58 -12.11
N PHE A 156 0.14 17.36 -12.90
CA PHE A 156 0.75 18.43 -13.71
C PHE A 156 -0.18 18.96 -14.80
N LEU A 157 -0.94 18.09 -15.48
CA LEU A 157 -1.88 18.54 -16.52
C LEU A 157 -3.07 19.32 -15.92
N GLY A 158 -3.58 18.88 -14.77
CA GLY A 158 -4.69 19.53 -14.07
C GLY A 158 -4.33 20.89 -13.48
N LEU A 159 -3.17 21.03 -12.81
CA LEU A 159 -2.69 22.33 -12.34
C LEU A 159 -2.38 23.29 -13.51
N CYS A 160 -1.85 22.78 -14.63
CA CYS A 160 -1.53 23.63 -15.77
C CYS A 160 -2.79 24.18 -16.46
N LEU A 161 -3.84 23.36 -16.60
CA LEU A 161 -5.15 23.80 -17.12
C LEU A 161 -5.86 24.74 -16.16
N LEU A 162 -5.78 24.50 -14.85
CA LEU A 162 -6.32 25.43 -13.85
C LEU A 162 -5.62 26.78 -13.89
N ASN A 163 -4.29 26.79 -14.01
CA ASN A 163 -3.51 28.03 -14.12
C ASN A 163 -3.88 28.80 -15.40
N LEU A 164 -4.11 28.12 -16.53
CA LEU A 164 -4.60 28.78 -17.75
C LEU A 164 -6.04 29.32 -17.61
N CYS A 165 -6.94 28.57 -16.98
CA CYS A 165 -8.33 29.01 -16.76
C CYS A 165 -8.42 30.19 -15.79
N ILE A 166 -7.63 30.20 -14.71
CA ILE A 166 -7.57 31.31 -13.76
C ILE A 166 -7.00 32.55 -14.47
N PHE A 167 -5.95 32.41 -15.28
CA PHE A 167 -5.38 33.51 -16.04
C PHE A 167 -6.40 34.11 -17.03
N LYS A 168 -7.15 33.24 -17.74
CA LYS A 168 -8.19 33.68 -18.68
C LYS A 168 -9.41 34.31 -17.99
N PHE A 169 -9.79 33.81 -16.81
CA PHE A 169 -10.89 34.37 -16.01
C PHE A 169 -10.53 35.70 -15.34
N MET A 170 -9.26 35.88 -14.95
CA MET A 170 -8.77 37.11 -14.31
C MET A 170 -8.67 38.28 -15.30
N ILE A 171 -8.32 37.99 -16.57
CA ILE A 171 -8.33 38.98 -17.68
C ILE A 171 -9.76 39.47 -17.99
N LEU A 172 -10.78 38.62 -17.83
CA LEU A 172 -12.17 38.94 -18.17
C LEU A 172 -12.93 39.74 -17.09
N ARG A 173 -12.40 39.87 -15.86
CA ARG A 173 -13.14 40.48 -14.73
C ARG A 173 -12.45 41.63 -13.99
N ASN A 174 -11.29 42.13 -14.46
CA ASN A 174 -10.55 43.25 -13.83
C ASN A 174 -10.45 43.14 -12.29
N LEU A 175 -10.26 41.91 -11.77
CA LEU A 175 -10.14 41.64 -10.34
C LEU A 175 -8.67 41.54 -9.95
N CYS A 176 -8.28 42.28 -8.90
CA CYS A 176 -6.90 42.33 -8.41
C CYS A 176 -6.35 40.92 -8.10
N PRO A 177 -5.18 40.54 -8.66
CA PRO A 177 -4.60 39.20 -8.53
C PRO A 177 -4.18 38.81 -7.11
N LEU A 178 -3.98 39.79 -6.22
CA LEU A 178 -3.36 39.57 -4.90
C LEU A 178 -4.28 38.87 -3.88
N ILE A 179 -5.61 38.97 -4.02
CA ILE A 179 -6.55 38.46 -3.01
C ILE A 179 -6.95 37.00 -3.27
N LEU A 180 -7.07 36.58 -4.54
CA LEU A 180 -7.43 35.20 -4.88
C LEU A 180 -6.26 34.21 -4.78
N CYS A 181 -5.02 34.66 -4.97
CA CYS A 181 -3.85 33.77 -4.97
C CYS A 181 -3.63 33.10 -3.60
N GLY A 182 -3.89 33.83 -2.50
CA GLY A 182 -3.74 33.30 -1.13
C GLY A 182 -4.78 32.22 -0.74
N ILE A 183 -6.00 32.32 -1.25
CA ILE A 183 -7.09 31.37 -0.94
C ILE A 183 -6.88 30.07 -1.74
N PHE A 184 -6.43 30.20 -3.00
CA PHE A 184 -6.24 29.07 -3.90
C PHE A 184 -5.05 28.20 -3.49
N PHE A 185 -3.93 28.82 -3.05
CA PHE A 185 -2.75 28.10 -2.59
C PHE A 185 -3.02 27.24 -1.34
N LYS A 186 -3.88 27.74 -0.44
CA LYS A 186 -4.27 27.03 0.79
C LYS A 186 -5.19 25.83 0.51
N SER A 187 -6.03 25.91 -0.53
CA SER A 187 -6.90 24.82 -0.97
C SER A 187 -6.13 23.69 -1.69
N ILE A 188 -5.13 24.05 -2.50
CA ILE A 188 -4.24 23.09 -3.17
C ILE A 188 -3.37 22.34 -2.15
N LEU A 189 -2.79 23.03 -1.16
CA LEU A 189 -1.99 22.39 -0.11
C LEU A 189 -2.81 21.40 0.73
N ASN A 190 -4.10 21.69 0.97
CA ASN A 190 -5.00 20.80 1.70
C ASN A 190 -5.44 19.60 0.88
N SER A 191 -5.53 19.73 -0.44
CA SER A 191 -5.82 18.62 -1.35
C SER A 191 -4.65 17.64 -1.45
N PHE A 192 -3.40 18.12 -1.43
CA PHE A 192 -2.20 17.27 -1.42
C PHE A 192 -1.98 16.47 -0.13
N LYS A 193 -2.60 16.85 0.99
CA LYS A 193 -2.55 16.08 2.25
C LYS A 193 -3.47 14.85 2.26
N ILE A 194 -4.31 14.66 1.24
CA ILE A 194 -5.33 13.60 1.19
C ILE A 194 -5.10 12.59 0.04
N PHE A 195 -4.03 12.73 -0.77
CA PHE A 195 -3.66 11.76 -1.82
C PHE A 195 -2.47 10.87 -1.45
#